data_AF-A0A6A3XSW7-F1
#
_entry.id   AF-A0A6A3XSW7-F1
#
_cell.length_a   1.000
_cell.length_b   1.000
_cell.length_c   1.000
_cell.angle_alpha   90.00
_cell.angle_beta   90.00
_cell.angle_gamma   90.00
#
_symmetry.space_group_name_H-M   'P 1'
#
loop_
_entity.id
_entity.type
_entity.pdbx_description
1 polymer ?
#
loop_
_entity_poly.entity_id
_entity_poly.type
_entity_poly.pdbx_seq_one_letter_code
_entity_poly.pdbx_strand_id
1 'polypeptide(L)'
;MAPLSVLRVLLLLLVAVVHGTNATSDEDVQLSEAFGGSGGVSFSDITLIEFGQTASSITISAKRRVTSIVLQVATPAELTLSHGGSSGTDHTLTLAEGEYVQSMEVHWARKGLSSRVFYLKLGTNKGNSVSAGTATENNSTVTAPEGFQLSGFFGRAEGELNQVGAIWTRINAKTKRLTDTMGSAWYGDRIRNWVGPTIGDASDSACYRKTEPFGSNKSCPRGYNNSGISCMAQCPLAYPVDCYQECIPQNDDCTGEVMSKAVSVVAAVFNTVTAGIFGAMFSSYKNAKQSFLCAANIIGVIKSLIYYLRFQRTTAPQGSVQEMLAIAYQSNVVIFDLPVAVANCLGIKVSGKVKFADIVYVIVENIVKQVIINGDQILSSATNVLALLTNTSTINNSTDESTVEELQDLLDSNSTCGYQLKNLTDHVITSVREIRYATPDATANDIRVKISESPLVLKDIPTATNNCMRELLGNKTTEAAFETRDLIRKTFGVIVDQLVETNKTDLGQSVAELEYTL
;
A
#
# COMPACT_ATOMS: atom_id res chain seq x y z
N MET A 1 -48.00 4.72 -27.36
CA MET A 1 -46.87 5.22 -28.17
C MET A 1 -46.11 6.24 -27.34
N ALA A 2 -44.83 5.94 -27.06
CA ALA A 2 -43.78 6.72 -26.38
C ALA A 2 -44.10 7.38 -25.01
N PRO A 3 -43.50 6.88 -23.91
CA PRO A 3 -42.41 7.64 -23.29
C PRO A 3 -41.32 6.76 -22.63
N LEU A 4 -40.83 5.70 -23.30
CA LEU A 4 -39.65 4.95 -22.82
C LEU A 4 -38.32 5.37 -23.50
N SER A 5 -38.40 6.14 -24.59
CA SER A 5 -37.24 6.54 -25.38
C SER A 5 -36.53 7.80 -24.86
N VAL A 6 -37.23 8.69 -24.16
CA VAL A 6 -36.64 9.95 -23.66
C VAL A 6 -35.76 9.71 -22.43
N LEU A 7 -36.10 8.74 -21.58
CA LEU A 7 -35.31 8.41 -20.38
C LEU A 7 -33.99 7.70 -20.71
N ARG A 8 -33.92 6.96 -21.83
CA ARG A 8 -32.67 6.36 -22.33
C ARG A 8 -31.72 7.40 -22.93
N VAL A 9 -32.23 8.45 -23.56
CA VAL A 9 -31.40 9.52 -24.14
C VAL A 9 -30.81 10.41 -23.04
N LEU A 10 -31.55 10.68 -21.95
CA LEU A 10 -31.03 11.39 -20.78
C LEU A 10 -29.98 10.58 -19.99
N LEU A 11 -30.10 9.25 -19.93
CA LEU A 11 -29.08 8.40 -19.28
C LEU A 11 -27.78 8.31 -20.11
N LEU A 12 -27.87 8.41 -21.44
CA LEU A 12 -26.70 8.39 -22.33
C LEU A 12 -25.95 9.74 -22.36
N LEU A 13 -26.63 10.86 -22.11
CA LEU A 13 -26.00 12.20 -22.03
C LEU A 13 -25.24 12.44 -20.73
N LEU A 14 -25.52 11.72 -19.64
CA LEU A 14 -24.74 11.76 -18.40
C LEU A 14 -23.48 10.87 -18.43
N VAL A 15 -23.37 9.96 -19.41
CA VAL A 15 -22.20 9.06 -19.56
C VAL A 15 -21.15 9.62 -20.54
N ALA A 16 -21.41 10.75 -21.21
CA ALA A 16 -20.56 11.29 -22.27
C ALA A 16 -19.72 12.54 -21.88
N VAL A 17 -19.57 12.87 -20.58
CA VAL A 17 -18.62 13.91 -20.12
C VAL A 17 -17.69 13.36 -19.03
N VAL A 18 -17.03 12.23 -19.31
CA VAL A 18 -15.74 11.87 -18.69
C VAL A 18 -14.86 11.18 -19.74
N HIS A 19 -14.65 11.84 -20.88
CA HIS A 19 -13.52 11.54 -21.76
C HIS A 19 -12.77 12.84 -21.98
N GLY A 20 -11.57 12.95 -21.42
CA GLY A 20 -10.69 14.09 -21.62
C GLY A 20 -10.42 14.92 -20.37
N THR A 21 -9.88 14.29 -19.34
CA THR A 21 -8.62 14.81 -18.79
C THR A 21 -7.65 13.66 -18.80
N ASN A 22 -6.49 13.84 -19.44
CA ASN A 22 -5.34 13.01 -19.14
C ASN A 22 -5.27 12.94 -17.61
N ALA A 23 -5.30 11.73 -17.05
CA ALA A 23 -4.89 11.54 -15.67
C ALA A 23 -3.44 12.00 -15.61
N THR A 24 -3.22 13.28 -15.37
CA THR A 24 -1.96 13.78 -14.84
C THR A 24 -1.79 12.99 -13.56
N SER A 25 -0.79 12.11 -13.51
CA SER A 25 -0.53 11.31 -12.33
C SER A 25 -0.54 12.25 -11.12
N ASP A 26 -1.30 11.88 -10.10
CA ASP A 26 -1.36 12.56 -8.79
C ASP A 26 -0.07 12.26 -8.02
N GLU A 27 1.06 12.43 -8.70
CA GLU A 27 2.40 12.12 -8.22
C GLU A 27 3.04 13.41 -7.74
N ASP A 28 3.39 13.42 -6.46
CA ASP A 28 4.12 14.54 -5.84
C ASP A 28 5.60 14.57 -6.25
N VAL A 29 6.05 13.58 -7.03
CA VAL A 29 7.39 13.47 -7.60
C VAL A 29 7.30 13.31 -9.11
N GLN A 30 8.15 14.03 -9.85
CA GLN A 30 8.31 13.84 -11.28
C GLN A 30 9.78 13.84 -11.66
N LEU A 31 10.21 12.82 -12.40
CA LEU A 31 11.56 12.72 -12.94
C LEU A 31 11.62 13.39 -14.31
N SER A 32 12.71 14.12 -14.59
CA SER A 32 13.00 14.55 -15.95
C SER A 32 13.57 13.40 -16.80
N GLU A 33 13.78 13.62 -18.10
CA GLU A 33 14.74 12.79 -18.86
C GLU A 33 16.17 13.01 -18.33
N ALA A 34 17.05 12.01 -18.49
CA ALA A 34 18.45 12.09 -18.09
C ALA A 34 19.37 12.25 -19.32
N PHE A 35 20.24 13.25 -19.31
CA PHE A 35 21.09 13.60 -20.45
C PHE A 35 22.56 13.29 -20.16
N GLY A 36 23.26 12.69 -21.13
CA GLY A 36 24.68 12.34 -21.01
C GLY A 36 25.04 11.01 -21.66
N GLY A 37 25.96 10.25 -21.05
CA GLY A 37 26.40 8.95 -21.55
C GLY A 37 26.48 7.87 -20.46
N SER A 38 26.50 6.62 -20.89
CA SER A 38 26.41 5.40 -20.06
C SER A 38 27.62 5.09 -19.15
N GLY A 39 28.67 5.92 -19.14
CA GLY A 39 29.84 5.65 -18.31
C GLY A 39 29.58 5.95 -16.83
N GLY A 40 30.44 5.43 -15.94
CA GLY A 40 30.45 5.77 -14.51
C GLY A 40 29.43 4.98 -13.69
N VAL A 41 29.52 5.16 -12.37
CA VAL A 41 28.63 4.55 -11.38
C VAL A 41 27.37 5.36 -11.29
N SER A 42 26.24 4.69 -11.19
CA SER A 42 24.96 5.35 -11.21
C SER A 42 24.50 5.80 -9.82
N PHE A 43 23.74 6.89 -9.76
CA PHE A 43 23.21 7.47 -8.52
C PHE A 43 21.76 7.92 -8.68
N SER A 44 21.01 7.96 -7.58
CA SER A 44 19.72 8.63 -7.47
C SER A 44 19.49 9.11 -6.04
N ASP A 45 19.03 10.35 -5.89
CA ASP A 45 18.69 10.95 -4.60
C ASP A 45 17.27 10.64 -4.15
N ILE A 46 16.47 9.90 -4.94
CA ILE A 46 15.03 9.70 -4.71
C ILE A 46 14.68 9.20 -3.30
N THR A 47 15.52 8.35 -2.72
CA THR A 47 15.31 7.76 -1.38
C THR A 47 15.71 8.69 -0.24
N LEU A 48 16.41 9.78 -0.55
CA LEU A 48 16.90 10.77 0.40
C LEU A 48 16.02 12.03 0.45
N ILE A 49 15.10 12.19 -0.51
CA ILE A 49 14.25 13.37 -0.65
C ILE A 49 13.12 13.38 0.37
N GLU A 50 12.91 14.54 1.00
CA GLU A 50 11.72 14.82 1.82
C GLU A 50 10.87 15.91 1.14
N PHE A 51 9.55 15.72 1.06
CA PHE A 51 8.64 16.74 0.54
C PHE A 51 8.59 17.98 1.43
N GLY A 52 8.43 19.14 0.78
CA GLY A 52 8.47 20.43 1.43
C GLY A 52 9.89 20.89 1.76
N GLN A 53 10.91 20.22 1.22
CA GLN A 53 12.30 20.61 1.44
C GLN A 53 12.63 21.98 0.82
N THR A 54 13.55 22.71 1.43
CA THR A 54 14.06 23.96 0.88
C THR A 54 15.57 23.87 0.72
N ALA A 55 16.07 24.09 -0.50
CA ALA A 55 17.50 24.14 -0.75
C ALA A 55 18.10 25.48 -0.30
N SER A 56 19.29 25.44 0.31
CA SER A 56 20.08 26.64 0.65
C SER A 56 21.01 27.06 -0.48
N SER A 57 21.57 26.09 -1.21
CA SER A 57 22.47 26.38 -2.33
C SER A 57 22.57 25.24 -3.33
N ILE A 58 22.95 25.61 -4.55
CA ILE A 58 23.35 24.70 -5.63
C ILE A 58 24.78 25.05 -6.07
N THR A 59 25.65 24.06 -6.15
CA THR A 59 27.04 24.21 -6.61
C THR A 59 27.28 23.32 -7.82
N ILE A 60 27.87 23.89 -8.87
CA ILE A 60 28.37 23.16 -10.03
C ILE A 60 29.90 23.32 -10.06
N SER A 61 30.63 22.21 -10.01
CA SER A 61 32.06 22.22 -10.25
C SER A 61 32.34 21.90 -11.71
N ALA A 62 33.20 22.68 -12.37
CA ALA A 62 33.57 22.40 -13.75
C ALA A 62 35.00 22.79 -14.12
N LYS A 63 35.51 22.15 -15.17
CA LYS A 63 36.62 22.64 -16.00
C LYS A 63 36.04 22.94 -17.40
N ARG A 64 36.58 22.27 -18.43
CA ARG A 64 35.94 22.15 -19.75
C ARG A 64 34.65 21.31 -19.72
N ARG A 65 34.49 20.48 -18.69
CA ARG A 65 33.34 19.59 -18.46
C ARG A 65 32.87 19.74 -17.03
N VAL A 66 31.62 19.37 -16.79
CA VAL A 66 31.08 19.32 -15.42
C VAL A 66 31.68 18.13 -14.71
N THR A 67 32.26 18.40 -13.55
CA THR A 67 32.95 17.41 -12.73
C THR A 67 32.11 16.96 -11.56
N SER A 68 31.36 17.89 -10.94
CA SER A 68 30.42 17.57 -9.87
C SER A 68 29.21 18.51 -9.84
N ILE A 69 28.16 18.05 -9.16
CA ILE A 69 27.00 18.84 -8.78
C ILE A 69 26.65 18.56 -7.32
N VAL A 70 26.32 19.62 -6.58
CA VAL A 70 25.96 19.55 -5.17
C VAL A 70 24.70 20.36 -4.90
N LEU A 71 23.70 19.75 -4.27
CA LEU A 71 22.53 20.41 -3.72
C LEU A 71 22.58 20.35 -2.19
N GLN A 72 22.53 21.51 -1.54
CA GLN A 72 22.40 21.60 -0.10
C GLN A 72 20.94 21.89 0.27
N VAL A 73 20.37 21.00 1.08
CA VAL A 73 19.02 21.12 1.64
C VAL A 73 19.14 21.67 3.06
N ALA A 74 18.34 22.68 3.39
CA ALA A 74 18.31 23.32 4.71
C ALA A 74 17.14 22.85 5.58
N THR A 75 15.97 22.62 4.98
CA THR A 75 14.78 22.13 5.67
C THR A 75 14.19 20.95 4.89
N PRO A 76 13.48 20.00 5.53
CA PRO A 76 13.20 19.90 6.97
C PRO A 76 14.41 19.47 7.83
N ALA A 77 15.47 18.95 7.22
CA ALA A 77 16.74 18.62 7.85
C ALA A 77 17.90 18.97 6.91
N GLU A 78 19.06 19.28 7.48
CA GLU A 78 20.26 19.53 6.70
C GLU A 78 20.71 18.24 5.98
N LEU A 79 20.83 18.32 4.65
CA LEU A 79 21.23 17.20 3.82
C LEU A 79 22.07 17.72 2.64
N THR A 80 23.18 17.05 2.36
CA THR A 80 24.05 17.36 1.22
C THR A 80 23.97 16.23 0.20
N LEU A 81 23.45 16.52 -0.98
CA LEU A 81 23.40 15.62 -2.12
C LEU A 81 24.55 15.99 -3.06
N SER A 82 25.53 15.11 -3.22
CA SER A 82 26.78 15.41 -3.95
C SER A 82 27.16 14.29 -4.89
N HIS A 83 27.29 14.60 -6.19
CA HIS A 83 27.58 13.62 -7.24
C HIS A 83 28.70 14.11 -8.16
N GLY A 84 29.64 13.22 -8.49
CA GLY A 84 30.81 13.56 -9.33
C GLY A 84 32.14 13.44 -8.59
N GLY A 85 33.17 14.10 -9.13
CA GLY A 85 34.51 14.13 -8.55
C GLY A 85 34.90 15.50 -7.98
N SER A 86 35.95 15.53 -7.16
CA SER A 86 36.39 16.71 -6.41
C SER A 86 37.29 17.69 -7.18
N SER A 87 37.23 17.72 -8.51
CA SER A 87 38.12 18.54 -9.34
C SER A 87 37.36 19.66 -10.05
N GLY A 88 38.03 20.75 -10.43
CA GLY A 88 37.40 21.86 -11.15
C GLY A 88 37.26 23.12 -10.30
N THR A 89 36.55 24.11 -10.83
CA THR A 89 36.23 25.37 -10.14
C THR A 89 34.75 25.35 -9.77
N ASP A 90 34.45 25.73 -8.53
CA ASP A 90 33.09 25.75 -8.01
C ASP A 90 32.36 27.04 -8.40
N HIS A 91 31.14 26.87 -8.89
CA HIS A 91 30.20 27.96 -9.12
C HIS A 91 28.98 27.68 -8.26
N THR A 92 28.72 28.57 -7.29
CA THR A 92 27.66 28.38 -6.30
C THR A 92 26.61 29.48 -6.42
N LEU A 93 25.35 29.09 -6.40
CA LEU A 93 24.21 29.99 -6.18
C LEU A 93 23.60 29.68 -4.83
N THR A 94 23.67 30.65 -3.92
CA THR A 94 22.91 30.65 -2.67
C THR A 94 21.48 31.11 -2.96
N LEU A 95 20.50 30.33 -2.50
CA LEU A 95 19.09 30.60 -2.72
C LEU A 95 18.54 31.50 -1.60
N ALA A 96 17.85 32.56 -1.98
CA ALA A 96 17.15 33.41 -1.02
C ALA A 96 15.86 32.73 -0.51
N GLU A 97 15.27 33.28 0.56
CA GLU A 97 13.98 32.79 1.08
C GLU A 97 12.88 32.79 -0.01
N GLY A 98 12.20 31.65 -0.20
CA GLY A 98 11.18 31.46 -1.23
C GLY A 98 11.73 31.38 -2.67
N GLU A 99 13.04 31.31 -2.84
CA GLU A 99 13.69 31.01 -4.12
C GLU A 99 13.89 29.51 -4.29
N TYR A 100 13.51 28.98 -5.45
CA TYR A 100 13.67 27.57 -5.78
C TYR A 100 14.11 27.40 -7.24
N VAL A 101 14.86 26.33 -7.49
CA VAL A 101 15.29 25.95 -8.83
C VAL A 101 14.11 25.30 -9.56
N GLN A 102 13.85 25.76 -10.78
CA GLN A 102 12.72 25.32 -11.61
C GLN A 102 13.12 24.90 -13.03
N SER A 103 14.39 25.06 -13.41
CA SER A 103 14.88 24.59 -14.72
C SER A 103 16.32 24.10 -14.65
N MET A 104 16.63 23.14 -15.52
CA MET A 104 17.98 22.62 -15.72
C MET A 104 18.25 22.48 -17.23
N GLU A 105 19.25 23.19 -17.71
CA GLU A 105 19.81 23.11 -19.05
C GLU A 105 21.08 22.26 -19.01
N VAL A 106 21.17 21.25 -19.87
CA VAL A 106 22.25 20.28 -19.93
C VAL A 106 22.82 20.23 -21.34
N HIS A 107 24.14 20.30 -21.47
CA HIS A 107 24.83 20.04 -22.74
C HIS A 107 25.77 18.85 -22.60
N TRP A 108 25.79 17.99 -23.62
CA TRP A 108 26.63 16.79 -23.62
C TRP A 108 27.34 16.58 -24.96
N ALA A 109 28.53 15.99 -24.90
CA ALA A 109 29.28 15.63 -26.09
C ALA A 109 30.05 14.32 -25.91
N ARG A 110 30.40 13.71 -27.04
CA ARG A 110 31.15 12.45 -27.08
C ARG A 110 32.57 12.65 -26.57
N LYS A 111 33.02 11.73 -25.70
CA LYS A 111 34.39 11.59 -25.19
C LYS A 111 34.79 10.13 -25.27
N GLY A 112 35.64 9.79 -26.24
CA GLY A 112 35.99 8.39 -26.52
C GLY A 112 34.77 7.59 -27.01
N LEU A 113 34.43 6.52 -26.29
CA LEU A 113 33.33 5.62 -26.65
C LEU A 113 31.95 6.03 -26.10
N SER A 114 31.89 7.01 -25.19
CA SER A 114 30.64 7.42 -24.50
C SER A 114 30.50 8.95 -24.42
N SER A 115 29.33 9.46 -24.05
CA SER A 115 29.08 10.90 -23.86
C SER A 115 29.36 11.33 -22.42
N ARG A 116 29.62 12.63 -22.21
CA ARG A 116 29.78 13.25 -20.88
C ARG A 116 29.03 14.56 -20.82
N VAL A 117 28.67 15.01 -19.62
CA VAL A 117 28.07 16.32 -19.39
C VAL A 117 29.16 17.38 -19.46
N PHE A 118 29.01 18.32 -20.37
CA PHE A 118 30.00 19.36 -20.62
C PHE A 118 29.62 20.70 -20.01
N TYR A 119 28.33 20.98 -19.91
CA TYR A 119 27.81 22.21 -19.32
C TYR A 119 26.48 21.95 -18.63
N LEU A 120 26.28 22.67 -17.52
CA LEU A 120 25.02 22.76 -16.80
C LEU A 120 24.68 24.21 -16.53
N LYS A 121 23.39 24.51 -16.59
CA LYS A 121 22.81 25.73 -16.04
C LYS A 121 21.52 25.42 -15.30
N LEU A 122 21.39 25.91 -14.08
CA LEU A 122 20.17 25.81 -13.28
C LEU A 122 19.57 27.20 -13.08
N GLY A 123 18.26 27.34 -13.34
CA GLY A 123 17.52 28.60 -13.23
C GLY A 123 16.47 28.58 -12.13
N THR A 124 16.25 29.72 -11.48
CA THR A 124 15.30 29.86 -10.36
C THR A 124 14.03 30.62 -10.74
N ASN A 125 13.00 30.48 -9.90
CA ASN A 125 11.75 31.25 -10.02
C ASN A 125 11.95 32.77 -9.90
N LYS A 126 13.06 33.22 -9.30
CA LYS A 126 13.41 34.65 -9.16
C LYS A 126 14.31 35.17 -10.27
N GLY A 127 14.59 34.37 -11.30
CA GLY A 127 15.40 34.77 -12.44
C GLY A 127 16.91 34.72 -12.20
N ASN A 128 17.37 34.20 -11.06
CA ASN A 128 18.79 33.92 -10.86
C ASN A 128 19.17 32.59 -11.51
N SER A 129 20.46 32.39 -11.76
CA SER A 129 20.97 31.14 -12.29
C SER A 129 22.42 30.89 -11.91
N VAL A 130 22.80 29.61 -11.85
CA VAL A 130 24.19 29.15 -11.81
C VAL A 130 24.49 28.36 -13.08
N SER A 131 25.68 28.52 -13.63
CA SER A 131 26.13 27.75 -14.79
C SER A 131 27.63 27.49 -14.74
N ALA A 132 28.07 26.33 -15.24
CA ALA A 132 29.48 26.02 -15.36
C ALA A 132 29.74 25.02 -16.51
N GLY A 133 30.97 25.03 -17.02
CA GLY A 133 31.42 24.14 -18.10
C GLY A 133 31.45 24.80 -19.48
N THR A 134 31.43 23.99 -20.54
CA THR A 134 31.51 24.47 -21.93
C THR A 134 30.29 24.00 -22.71
N ALA A 135 29.50 24.94 -23.25
CA ALA A 135 28.35 24.62 -24.08
C ALA A 135 28.76 23.80 -25.31
N THR A 136 27.92 22.84 -25.69
CA THR A 136 28.08 22.00 -26.89
C THR A 136 26.83 22.00 -27.75
N GLU A 137 26.92 21.47 -28.97
CA GLU A 137 25.79 21.42 -29.92
C GLU A 137 24.62 20.60 -29.38
N ASN A 138 24.86 19.42 -28.79
CA ASN A 138 23.78 18.68 -28.14
C ASN A 138 23.45 19.32 -26.79
N ASN A 139 22.20 19.73 -26.66
CA ASN A 139 21.66 20.31 -25.45
C ASN A 139 20.18 20.00 -25.28
N SER A 140 19.69 20.15 -24.06
CA SER A 140 18.28 20.10 -23.73
C SER A 140 18.03 20.93 -22.48
N THR A 141 16.81 21.43 -22.33
CA THR A 141 16.35 22.11 -21.11
C THR A 141 15.10 21.41 -20.60
N VAL A 142 15.14 21.02 -19.32
CA VAL A 142 14.00 20.48 -18.61
C VAL A 142 13.49 21.50 -17.60
N THR A 143 12.17 21.66 -17.53
CA THR A 143 11.50 22.61 -16.64
C THR A 143 10.61 21.83 -15.68
N ALA A 144 10.61 22.25 -14.42
CA ALA A 144 9.71 21.72 -13.42
C ALA A 144 8.25 21.96 -13.85
N PRO A 145 7.34 21.01 -13.59
CA PRO A 145 5.90 21.25 -13.72
C PRO A 145 5.43 22.42 -12.86
N GLU A 146 4.27 22.96 -13.18
CA GLU A 146 3.68 24.02 -12.37
C GLU A 146 3.48 23.57 -10.91
N GLY A 147 4.02 24.34 -9.97
CA GLY A 147 3.96 24.03 -8.53
C GLY A 147 5.02 23.04 -8.04
N PHE A 148 6.04 22.73 -8.85
CA PHE A 148 7.16 21.86 -8.49
C PHE A 148 8.49 22.63 -8.38
N GLN A 149 9.43 22.03 -7.65
CA GLN A 149 10.79 22.53 -7.47
C GLN A 149 11.81 21.40 -7.55
N LEU A 150 13.09 21.72 -7.80
CA LEU A 150 14.17 20.76 -7.74
C LEU A 150 14.33 20.22 -6.30
N SER A 151 14.46 18.91 -6.16
CA SER A 151 14.71 18.27 -4.85
C SER A 151 15.89 17.32 -4.81
N GLY A 152 16.40 16.90 -5.97
CA GLY A 152 17.59 16.09 -6.07
C GLY A 152 17.91 15.74 -7.51
N PHE A 153 18.89 14.88 -7.70
CA PHE A 153 19.35 14.44 -9.00
C PHE A 153 19.38 12.92 -9.10
N PHE A 154 19.38 12.43 -10.33
CA PHE A 154 19.73 11.06 -10.65
C PHE A 154 20.59 11.03 -11.91
N GLY A 155 21.40 9.99 -12.10
CA GLY A 155 22.31 9.95 -13.24
C GLY A 155 23.49 9.02 -13.05
N ARG A 156 24.64 9.36 -13.66
CA ARG A 156 25.88 8.58 -13.59
C ARG A 156 27.08 9.47 -13.40
N ALA A 157 27.99 9.08 -12.52
CA ALA A 157 29.19 9.83 -12.18
C ALA A 157 30.36 8.89 -11.83
N GLU A 158 31.55 9.26 -12.24
CA GLU A 158 32.81 8.62 -11.82
C GLU A 158 33.97 9.57 -12.12
N GLY A 159 34.43 10.32 -11.12
CA GLY A 159 35.42 11.40 -11.27
C GLY A 159 34.94 12.64 -12.05
N GLU A 160 34.01 12.48 -12.98
CA GLU A 160 33.25 13.51 -13.71
C GLU A 160 31.76 13.15 -13.74
N LEU A 161 30.90 14.12 -14.09
CA LEU A 161 29.47 13.88 -14.29
C LEU A 161 29.23 13.36 -15.71
N ASN A 162 28.71 12.14 -15.80
CA ASN A 162 28.55 11.43 -17.07
C ASN A 162 27.15 11.56 -17.63
N GLN A 163 26.13 11.50 -16.76
CA GLN A 163 24.72 11.68 -17.07
C GLN A 163 24.01 12.35 -15.89
N VAL A 164 22.99 13.17 -16.15
CA VAL A 164 22.18 13.79 -15.09
C VAL A 164 20.73 14.04 -15.54
N GLY A 165 19.81 13.79 -14.62
CA GLY A 165 18.41 14.16 -14.65
C GLY A 165 18.01 14.83 -13.33
N ALA A 166 16.91 15.56 -13.35
CA ALA A 166 16.35 16.29 -12.21
C ALA A 166 15.18 15.53 -11.59
N ILE A 167 15.12 15.54 -10.25
CA ILE A 167 13.97 15.08 -9.48
C ILE A 167 13.17 16.30 -9.04
N TRP A 168 11.96 16.45 -9.58
CA TRP A 168 11.03 17.52 -9.24
C TRP A 168 10.06 17.04 -8.16
N THR A 169 9.83 17.84 -7.13
CA THR A 169 8.76 17.57 -6.16
C THR A 169 7.79 18.74 -6.02
N ARG A 170 6.53 18.44 -5.71
CA ARG A 170 5.50 19.45 -5.49
C ARG A 170 5.83 20.29 -4.24
N ILE A 171 5.89 21.61 -4.40
CA ILE A 171 6.31 22.57 -3.35
C ILE A 171 5.45 22.43 -2.07
N ASN A 172 4.14 22.25 -2.24
CA ASN A 172 3.20 22.15 -1.12
C ASN A 172 2.97 20.72 -0.61
N ALA A 173 3.64 19.72 -1.19
CA ALA A 173 3.60 18.36 -0.66
C ALA A 173 4.30 18.32 0.70
N LYS A 174 3.88 17.38 1.56
CA LYS A 174 4.46 17.19 2.89
C LYS A 174 4.87 15.75 3.07
N THR A 175 6.06 15.53 3.63
CA THR A 175 6.52 14.19 3.96
C THR A 175 5.55 13.62 4.97
N LYS A 176 4.94 12.52 4.59
CA LYS A 176 3.99 11.78 5.40
C LYS A 176 4.79 10.79 6.23
N ARG A 177 4.99 11.07 7.52
CA ARG A 177 5.71 10.13 8.40
C ARG A 177 4.78 9.01 8.82
N LEU A 178 5.35 7.84 9.07
CA LEU A 178 4.60 6.66 9.54
C LEU A 178 3.95 6.92 10.90
N THR A 179 4.63 7.69 11.74
CA THR A 179 4.16 8.12 13.06
C THR A 179 3.10 9.22 13.01
N ASP A 180 2.79 9.78 11.84
CA ASP A 180 1.72 10.78 11.73
C ASP A 180 0.36 10.13 12.02
N THR A 181 -0.37 10.70 12.97
CA THR A 181 -1.73 10.26 13.31
C THR A 181 -2.70 10.64 12.18
N MET A 182 -3.27 9.64 11.51
CA MET A 182 -4.20 9.84 10.37
C MET A 182 -5.67 10.06 10.74
N GLY A 183 -5.94 10.52 11.96
CA GLY A 183 -7.29 10.57 12.52
C GLY A 183 -7.85 9.19 12.87
N SER A 184 -9.07 9.16 13.41
CA SER A 184 -9.61 8.06 14.23
C SER A 184 -10.65 7.14 13.57
N ALA A 185 -10.86 7.23 12.26
CA ALA A 185 -12.07 6.69 11.65
C ALA A 185 -11.97 5.22 11.17
N TRP A 186 -11.80 4.23 12.06
CA TRP A 186 -12.25 2.79 12.02
C TRP A 186 -11.33 1.93 12.93
N TYR A 187 -11.14 2.35 14.19
CA TYR A 187 -10.30 1.79 15.28
C TYR A 187 -8.89 2.37 15.46
N GLY A 188 -8.78 3.34 16.38
CA GLY A 188 -7.52 3.77 17.01
C GLY A 188 -6.67 4.75 16.20
N ASP A 189 -5.57 5.21 16.80
CA ASP A 189 -4.56 6.05 16.15
C ASP A 189 -4.03 5.32 14.90
N ARG A 190 -4.49 5.76 13.73
CA ARG A 190 -4.09 5.17 12.46
C ARG A 190 -2.69 5.62 12.11
N ILE A 191 -1.82 4.65 11.87
CA ILE A 191 -0.54 4.84 11.20
C ILE A 191 -0.84 4.97 9.70
N ARG A 192 -0.15 5.90 9.02
CA ARG A 192 -0.29 6.07 7.57
C ARG A 192 -0.03 4.74 6.85
N ASN A 193 -0.83 4.48 5.81
CA ASN A 193 -0.50 3.39 4.90
C ASN A 193 0.87 3.71 4.28
N TRP A 194 1.86 2.91 4.62
CA TRP A 194 3.18 3.04 4.01
C TRP A 194 3.14 2.39 2.63
N VAL A 195 3.46 3.18 1.62
CA VAL A 195 3.81 2.72 0.29
C VAL A 195 5.25 3.16 0.11
N GLY A 196 6.18 2.29 0.50
CA GLY A 196 7.62 2.51 0.37
C GLY A 196 8.29 1.22 -0.13
N PRO A 197 9.62 1.22 -0.36
CA PRO A 197 10.35 0.00 -0.69
C PRO A 197 10.04 -1.07 0.35
N THR A 198 9.85 -2.32 -0.04
CA THR A 198 9.62 -3.44 0.89
C THR A 198 10.70 -3.42 1.99
N ILE A 199 10.35 -3.65 3.26
CA ILE A 199 11.38 -3.80 4.30
C ILE A 199 12.16 -5.09 4.04
N GLY A 200 13.48 -4.97 4.06
CA GLY A 200 14.47 -5.99 3.69
C GLY A 200 15.28 -5.51 2.49
N ASP A 201 16.61 -5.65 2.57
CA ASP A 201 17.46 -5.43 1.40
C ASP A 201 17.08 -6.45 0.34
N ALA A 202 16.68 -5.97 -0.84
CA ALA A 202 16.44 -6.86 -1.95
C ALA A 202 17.80 -7.45 -2.38
N SER A 203 17.84 -8.78 -2.47
CA SER A 203 19.06 -9.54 -2.72
C SER A 203 19.54 -9.49 -4.17
N ASP A 204 18.71 -8.94 -5.07
CA ASP A 204 18.95 -8.84 -6.51
C ASP A 204 18.96 -7.35 -6.93
N SER A 205 19.76 -7.04 -7.95
CA SER A 205 19.82 -5.72 -8.58
C SER A 205 18.56 -5.39 -9.38
N ALA A 206 17.69 -6.36 -9.68
CA ALA A 206 16.42 -6.10 -10.36
C ALA A 206 15.35 -7.17 -10.07
N CYS A 207 14.07 -6.82 -10.14
CA CYS A 207 12.97 -7.77 -9.90
C CYS A 207 12.10 -8.02 -11.14
N TYR A 208 11.77 -9.29 -11.43
CA TYR A 208 10.87 -9.65 -12.51
C TYR A 208 9.44 -9.18 -12.26
N ARG A 209 8.78 -8.74 -13.33
CA ARG A 209 7.40 -8.28 -13.31
C ARG A 209 6.47 -9.47 -13.45
N LYS A 210 5.60 -9.67 -12.46
CA LYS A 210 4.51 -10.65 -12.56
C LYS A 210 3.64 -10.31 -13.79
N THR A 211 3.27 -11.35 -14.55
CA THR A 211 2.37 -11.21 -15.69
C THR A 211 1.07 -11.95 -15.44
N GLU A 212 -0.02 -11.36 -15.93
CA GLU A 212 -1.37 -11.89 -15.82
C GLU A 212 -2.04 -11.82 -17.20
N PRO A 213 -2.86 -12.82 -17.59
CA PRO A 213 -3.60 -12.71 -18.84
C PRO A 213 -4.66 -11.60 -18.74
N PHE A 214 -5.04 -11.05 -19.88
CA PHE A 214 -6.10 -10.05 -19.94
C PHE A 214 -7.45 -10.59 -19.45
N GLY A 215 -8.27 -9.69 -18.88
CA GLY A 215 -9.72 -9.89 -18.84
C GLY A 215 -10.32 -9.86 -20.25
N SER A 216 -11.57 -10.28 -20.36
CA SER A 216 -12.34 -10.38 -21.62
C SER A 216 -12.37 -9.07 -22.42
N ASN A 217 -12.27 -7.92 -21.76
CA ASN A 217 -12.24 -6.59 -22.40
C ASN A 217 -10.82 -6.04 -22.65
N LYS A 218 -9.78 -6.89 -22.63
CA LYS A 218 -8.36 -6.46 -22.61
C LYS A 218 -8.03 -5.53 -21.43
N SER A 219 -8.79 -5.65 -20.34
CA SER A 219 -8.58 -4.91 -19.10
C SER A 219 -7.53 -5.62 -18.23
N CYS A 220 -6.76 -4.82 -17.49
CA CYS A 220 -5.76 -5.30 -16.55
C CYS A 220 -6.19 -5.09 -15.10
N PRO A 221 -5.82 -6.00 -14.18
CA PRO A 221 -6.02 -5.78 -12.76
C PRO A 221 -5.34 -4.49 -12.29
N ARG A 222 -5.84 -3.89 -11.22
CA ARG A 222 -5.21 -2.70 -10.63
C ARG A 222 -3.76 -3.01 -10.24
N GLY A 223 -2.84 -2.12 -10.60
CA GLY A 223 -1.41 -2.31 -10.41
C GLY A 223 -0.72 -3.07 -11.56
N TYR A 224 -1.42 -3.34 -12.66
CA TYR A 224 -0.85 -3.89 -13.89
C TYR A 224 -1.11 -2.94 -15.07
N ASN A 225 -0.12 -2.81 -15.95
CA ASN A 225 -0.22 -2.08 -17.20
C ASN A 225 -0.43 -3.03 -18.38
N ASN A 226 -1.08 -2.54 -19.44
CA ASN A 226 -1.25 -3.29 -20.68
C ASN A 226 0.06 -3.29 -21.48
N SER A 227 0.69 -4.45 -21.65
CA SER A 227 1.94 -4.61 -22.42
C SER A 227 1.71 -4.92 -23.90
N GLY A 228 0.45 -4.97 -24.35
CA GLY A 228 0.02 -5.38 -25.68
C GLY A 228 -0.28 -6.88 -25.82
N ILE A 229 0.41 -7.73 -25.04
CA ILE A 229 0.27 -9.20 -25.10
C ILE A 229 -0.34 -9.77 -23.81
N SER A 230 -0.05 -9.15 -22.67
CA SER A 230 -0.61 -9.49 -21.36
C SER A 230 -0.63 -8.27 -20.44
N CYS A 231 -1.19 -8.44 -19.25
CA CYS A 231 -1.05 -7.49 -18.16
C CYS A 231 0.27 -7.71 -17.45
N MET A 232 1.03 -6.64 -17.22
CA MET A 232 2.33 -6.71 -16.56
C MET A 232 2.33 -5.80 -15.34
N ALA A 233 2.79 -6.32 -14.20
CA ALA A 233 2.78 -5.58 -12.94
C ALA A 233 3.54 -4.26 -13.07
N GLN A 234 3.05 -3.20 -12.43
CA GLN A 234 3.77 -1.94 -12.31
C GLN A 234 5.01 -2.13 -11.45
N CYS A 235 6.06 -1.40 -11.76
CA CYS A 235 7.29 -1.50 -10.99
C CYS A 235 7.13 -0.94 -9.57
N PRO A 236 7.69 -1.63 -8.56
CA PRO A 236 7.61 -1.17 -7.17
C PRO A 236 8.49 0.06 -6.97
N LEU A 237 8.21 0.85 -5.93
CA LEU A 237 8.96 2.08 -5.64
C LEU A 237 10.46 1.86 -5.42
N ALA A 238 10.87 0.66 -4.96
CA ALA A 238 12.28 0.29 -4.81
C ALA A 238 13.00 0.15 -6.17
N TYR A 239 12.27 -0.26 -7.21
CA TYR A 239 12.77 -0.56 -8.55
C TYR A 239 11.91 0.12 -9.62
N PRO A 240 11.74 1.45 -9.59
CA PRO A 240 10.60 2.08 -10.26
C PRO A 240 10.78 2.22 -11.79
N VAL A 241 11.90 1.74 -12.36
CA VAL A 241 12.17 1.84 -13.79
C VAL A 241 11.79 0.54 -14.49
N ASP A 242 10.82 0.64 -15.40
CA ASP A 242 10.44 -0.45 -16.30
C ASP A 242 11.61 -0.78 -17.26
N CYS A 243 12.12 -2.01 -17.18
CA CYS A 243 13.13 -2.57 -18.09
C CYS A 243 12.61 -3.87 -18.72
N TYR A 244 11.91 -3.76 -19.85
CA TYR A 244 11.22 -4.88 -20.48
C TYR A 244 10.29 -5.63 -19.49
N GLN A 245 10.65 -6.86 -19.11
CA GLN A 245 9.93 -7.71 -18.16
C GLN A 245 10.44 -7.57 -16.72
N GLU A 246 11.37 -6.66 -16.49
CA GLU A 246 12.02 -6.43 -15.20
C GLU A 246 11.77 -5.00 -14.72
N CYS A 247 12.05 -4.80 -13.44
CA CYS A 247 12.05 -3.53 -12.75
C CYS A 247 13.44 -3.33 -12.17
N ILE A 248 14.05 -2.20 -12.49
CA ILE A 248 15.42 -1.88 -12.10
C ILE A 248 15.44 -0.62 -11.22
N PRO A 249 16.48 -0.43 -10.39
CA PRO A 249 16.70 0.81 -9.67
C PRO A 249 16.79 2.00 -10.64
N GLN A 250 16.43 3.20 -10.19
CA GLN A 250 16.46 4.39 -11.06
C GLN A 250 17.81 4.69 -11.68
N ASN A 251 18.87 4.22 -11.05
CA ASN A 251 20.23 4.43 -11.46
C ASN A 251 20.73 3.29 -12.38
N ASP A 252 20.01 2.19 -12.57
CA ASP A 252 20.56 1.06 -13.32
C ASP A 252 20.40 1.17 -14.84
N ASP A 253 21.24 0.47 -15.60
CA ASP A 253 21.14 0.40 -17.07
C ASP A 253 20.41 -0.87 -17.49
N CYS A 254 19.23 -0.71 -18.06
CA CYS A 254 18.43 -1.81 -18.58
C CYS A 254 19.21 -2.71 -19.56
N THR A 255 20.13 -2.15 -20.34
CA THR A 255 20.96 -2.94 -21.27
C THR A 255 22.04 -3.74 -20.53
N GLY A 256 22.59 -3.19 -19.45
CA GLY A 256 23.59 -3.84 -18.60
C GLY A 256 22.98 -4.95 -17.75
N GLU A 257 21.80 -4.73 -17.19
CA GLU A 257 21.11 -5.69 -16.33
C GLU A 257 20.65 -6.95 -17.07
N VAL A 258 20.15 -6.80 -18.29
CA VAL A 258 19.81 -7.96 -19.14
C VAL A 258 21.05 -8.81 -19.48
N MET A 259 22.26 -8.22 -19.45
CA MET A 259 23.52 -8.95 -19.66
C MET A 259 24.16 -9.49 -18.37
N SER A 260 23.93 -8.85 -17.21
CA SER A 260 24.54 -9.22 -15.92
C SER A 260 23.87 -10.43 -15.26
N LYS A 261 22.58 -10.68 -15.55
CA LYS A 261 21.78 -11.76 -14.94
C LYS A 261 22.03 -13.18 -15.43
N ALA A 262 23.03 -13.42 -16.28
CA ALA A 262 23.46 -14.78 -16.63
C ALA A 262 24.18 -15.52 -15.48
N VAL A 263 24.35 -14.91 -14.28
CA VAL A 263 25.20 -15.45 -13.20
C VAL A 263 24.55 -15.50 -11.81
N SER A 264 23.36 -14.94 -11.56
CA SER A 264 22.78 -14.89 -10.19
C SER A 264 21.40 -15.54 -10.12
N VAL A 265 21.37 -16.87 -10.01
CA VAL A 265 20.25 -17.56 -9.36
C VAL A 265 20.76 -17.97 -7.98
N VAL A 266 19.95 -17.74 -6.95
CA VAL A 266 20.17 -18.02 -5.52
C VAL A 266 20.60 -16.81 -4.70
N ALA A 267 19.62 -16.10 -4.14
CA ALA A 267 19.62 -15.64 -2.75
C ALA A 267 18.23 -15.13 -2.32
N ALA A 268 17.25 -16.03 -2.16
CA ALA A 268 16.05 -15.75 -1.36
C ALA A 268 16.06 -16.65 -0.13
N VAL A 269 17.00 -16.38 0.80
CA VAL A 269 16.93 -16.94 2.15
C VAL A 269 16.56 -15.78 3.06
N PHE A 270 15.26 -15.49 3.13
CA PHE A 270 14.72 -14.78 4.28
C PHE A 270 14.92 -15.68 5.50
N ASN A 271 15.50 -15.13 6.56
CA ASN A 271 15.66 -15.85 7.82
C ASN A 271 14.28 -16.33 8.29
N THR A 272 14.15 -17.65 8.30
CA THR A 272 13.00 -18.44 8.64
C THR A 272 12.55 -18.19 10.09
N VAL A 273 11.71 -17.17 10.29
CA VAL A 273 10.89 -17.04 11.53
C VAL A 273 9.47 -16.54 11.23
N THR A 274 9.22 -15.90 10.08
CA THR A 274 7.91 -15.28 9.79
C THR A 274 7.02 -16.07 8.82
N ALA A 275 7.58 -16.95 7.97
CA ALA A 275 6.82 -17.92 7.17
C ALA A 275 6.16 -18.97 8.09
N GLY A 276 4.99 -18.61 8.60
CA GLY A 276 4.34 -19.32 9.68
C GLY A 276 3.43 -18.46 10.53
N ILE A 277 3.40 -17.12 10.38
CA ILE A 277 2.51 -16.30 11.23
C ILE A 277 1.04 -16.61 10.94
N PHE A 278 0.58 -16.62 9.69
CA PHE A 278 -0.80 -17.02 9.39
C PHE A 278 -1.03 -18.52 9.43
N GLY A 279 -0.04 -19.32 9.01
CA GLY A 279 -0.10 -20.78 9.12
C GLY A 279 -0.23 -21.23 10.58
N ALA A 280 0.57 -20.67 11.50
CA ALA A 280 0.48 -20.92 12.94
C ALA A 280 -0.68 -20.18 13.59
N MET A 281 -1.02 -18.95 13.20
CA MET A 281 -2.20 -18.25 13.73
C MET A 281 -3.47 -18.99 13.35
N PHE A 282 -3.73 -19.29 12.07
CA PHE A 282 -4.89 -20.07 11.66
C PHE A 282 -4.79 -21.56 12.02
N SER A 283 -3.61 -22.18 12.13
CA SER A 283 -3.47 -23.56 12.64
C SER A 283 -3.77 -23.66 14.13
N SER A 284 -3.29 -22.71 14.94
CA SER A 284 -3.68 -22.60 16.35
C SER A 284 -5.19 -22.39 16.48
N TYR A 285 -5.80 -21.58 15.60
CA TYR A 285 -7.26 -21.47 15.54
C TYR A 285 -7.93 -22.76 15.07
N LYS A 286 -7.35 -23.50 14.12
CA LYS A 286 -7.89 -24.78 13.63
C LYS A 286 -7.90 -25.86 14.71
N ASN A 287 -6.93 -25.82 15.62
CA ASN A 287 -6.78 -26.76 16.72
C ASN A 287 -7.44 -26.27 18.02
N ALA A 288 -7.85 -25.00 18.08
CA ALA A 288 -8.55 -24.43 19.22
C ALA A 288 -9.97 -24.98 19.36
N LYS A 289 -10.46 -25.02 20.60
CA LYS A 289 -11.84 -25.45 20.87
C LYS A 289 -12.83 -24.53 20.17
N GLN A 290 -13.88 -25.12 19.60
CA GLN A 290 -14.97 -24.38 18.94
C GLN A 290 -15.56 -23.27 19.84
N SER A 291 -15.66 -23.52 21.14
CA SER A 291 -16.15 -22.53 22.12
C SER A 291 -15.20 -21.33 22.27
N PHE A 292 -13.88 -21.57 22.31
CA PHE A 292 -12.87 -20.50 22.33
C PHE A 292 -12.96 -19.66 21.05
N LEU A 293 -12.98 -20.31 19.89
CA LEU A 293 -13.07 -19.65 18.59
C LEU A 293 -14.33 -18.82 18.44
N CYS A 294 -15.47 -19.36 18.90
CA CYS A 294 -16.73 -18.63 18.91
C CYS A 294 -16.62 -17.38 19.79
N ALA A 295 -16.15 -17.55 21.03
CA ALA A 295 -16.04 -16.44 21.98
C ALA A 295 -15.06 -15.36 21.53
N ALA A 296 -13.88 -15.73 21.03
CA ALA A 296 -12.88 -14.81 20.49
C ALA A 296 -13.43 -13.98 19.31
N ASN A 297 -14.16 -14.64 18.39
CA ASN A 297 -14.79 -13.94 17.28
C ASN A 297 -15.87 -12.97 17.78
N ILE A 298 -16.74 -13.39 18.69
CA ILE A 298 -17.80 -12.52 19.22
C ILE A 298 -17.23 -11.36 20.02
N ILE A 299 -16.19 -11.56 20.84
CA ILE A 299 -15.46 -10.47 21.53
C ILE A 299 -14.98 -9.42 20.54
N GLY A 300 -14.33 -9.86 19.45
CA GLY A 300 -13.85 -8.97 18.41
C GLY A 300 -14.96 -8.16 17.74
N VAL A 301 -16.09 -8.80 17.42
CA VAL A 301 -17.27 -8.12 16.87
C VAL A 301 -17.85 -7.12 17.87
N ILE A 302 -17.96 -7.50 19.15
CA ILE A 302 -18.51 -6.64 20.21
C ILE A 302 -17.62 -5.43 20.45
N LYS A 303 -16.30 -5.59 20.53
CA LYS A 303 -15.34 -4.48 20.56
C LYS A 303 -15.54 -3.58 19.34
N SER A 304 -15.77 -4.18 18.18
CA SER A 304 -16.03 -3.49 16.91
C SER A 304 -17.41 -2.83 16.82
N LEU A 305 -18.35 -3.14 17.71
CA LEU A 305 -19.63 -2.47 17.78
C LEU A 305 -19.58 -1.33 18.80
N ILE A 306 -18.99 -1.58 19.97
CA ILE A 306 -18.86 -0.61 21.07
C ILE A 306 -18.14 0.65 20.61
N TYR A 307 -17.02 0.51 19.91
CA TYR A 307 -16.28 1.68 19.43
C TYR A 307 -16.98 2.39 18.28
N TYR A 308 -17.62 1.69 17.34
CA TYR A 308 -18.43 2.34 16.30
C TYR A 308 -19.52 3.21 16.94
N LEU A 309 -20.22 2.66 17.94
CA LEU A 309 -21.20 3.38 18.72
C LEU A 309 -20.59 4.56 19.50
N ARG A 310 -19.43 4.37 20.14
CA ARG A 310 -18.72 5.46 20.84
C ARG A 310 -18.26 6.57 19.89
N PHE A 311 -17.77 6.23 18.71
CA PHE A 311 -17.37 7.18 17.67
C PHE A 311 -18.57 8.01 17.18
N GLN A 312 -19.71 7.37 16.95
CA GLN A 312 -20.94 8.08 16.57
C GLN A 312 -21.43 8.99 17.71
N ARG A 313 -21.33 8.56 18.97
CA ARG A 313 -21.66 9.39 20.15
C ARG A 313 -20.74 10.59 20.35
N THR A 314 -19.50 10.55 19.87
CA THR A 314 -18.56 11.70 19.96
C THR A 314 -18.65 12.64 18.77
N THR A 315 -19.26 12.22 17.66
CA THR A 315 -19.40 13.01 16.43
C THR A 315 -20.83 13.46 16.12
N ALA A 316 -21.85 12.89 16.78
CA ALA A 316 -23.28 13.26 16.70
C ALA A 316 -23.96 13.21 18.10
N PRO A 317 -25.13 13.85 18.32
CA PRO A 317 -25.73 13.98 19.66
C PRO A 317 -26.14 12.64 20.28
N GLN A 318 -26.11 12.57 21.61
CA GLN A 318 -26.52 11.40 22.40
C GLN A 318 -28.01 11.07 22.16
N GLY A 319 -28.25 10.07 21.31
CA GLY A 319 -29.59 9.56 21.04
C GLY A 319 -30.08 8.54 22.08
N SER A 320 -31.40 8.32 22.11
CA SER A 320 -32.04 7.23 22.86
C SER A 320 -31.53 5.85 22.44
N VAL A 321 -31.79 4.81 23.25
CA VAL A 321 -31.43 3.41 22.91
C VAL A 321 -31.92 3.00 21.52
N GLN A 322 -33.09 3.50 21.09
CA GLN A 322 -33.68 3.21 19.78
C GLN A 322 -32.91 3.86 18.62
N GLU A 323 -32.39 5.07 18.80
CA GLU A 323 -31.57 5.74 17.79
C GLU A 323 -30.21 5.07 17.63
N MET A 324 -29.62 4.59 18.74
CA MET A 324 -28.38 3.83 18.70
C MET A 324 -28.54 2.45 18.06
N LEU A 325 -29.68 1.79 18.28
CA LEU A 325 -30.03 0.56 17.56
C LEU A 325 -30.09 0.83 16.05
N ALA A 326 -30.81 1.88 15.62
CA ALA A 326 -30.93 2.21 14.20
C ALA A 326 -29.57 2.47 13.53
N ILE A 327 -28.66 3.17 14.22
CA ILE A 327 -27.29 3.42 13.73
C ILE A 327 -26.46 2.13 13.70
N ALA A 328 -26.55 1.29 14.74
CA ALA A 328 -25.84 0.00 14.80
C ALA A 328 -26.21 -0.90 13.60
N TYR A 329 -27.51 -1.01 13.28
CA TYR A 329 -28.01 -1.85 12.18
C TYR A 329 -27.60 -1.38 10.78
N GLN A 330 -27.06 -0.17 10.64
CA GLN A 330 -26.50 0.33 9.37
C GLN A 330 -24.99 0.02 9.23
N SER A 331 -24.35 -0.52 10.28
CA SER A 331 -22.93 -0.84 10.25
C SER A 331 -22.67 -2.20 9.61
N ASN A 332 -21.54 -2.32 8.90
CA ASN A 332 -21.04 -3.60 8.40
C ASN A 332 -20.85 -4.63 9.53
N VAL A 333 -20.58 -4.15 10.75
CA VAL A 333 -20.43 -4.98 11.95
C VAL A 333 -21.71 -5.77 12.26
N VAL A 334 -22.88 -5.15 12.13
CA VAL A 334 -24.16 -5.81 12.42
C VAL A 334 -24.74 -6.51 11.21
N ILE A 335 -24.56 -5.97 10.00
CA ILE A 335 -25.13 -6.52 8.77
C ILE A 335 -24.36 -7.77 8.30
N PHE A 336 -23.05 -7.83 8.57
CA PHE A 336 -22.19 -8.86 8.00
C PHE A 336 -21.35 -9.58 9.07
N ASP A 337 -20.54 -8.84 9.84
CA ASP A 337 -19.54 -9.45 10.73
C ASP A 337 -20.18 -10.31 11.83
N LEU A 338 -21.23 -9.79 12.48
CA LEU A 338 -21.93 -10.46 13.56
C LEU A 338 -22.71 -11.70 13.07
N PRO A 339 -23.50 -11.64 11.98
CA PRO A 339 -24.10 -12.84 11.40
C PRO A 339 -23.10 -13.92 10.98
N VAL A 340 -21.95 -13.55 10.38
CA VAL A 340 -20.89 -14.50 10.03
C VAL A 340 -20.27 -15.13 11.28
N ALA A 341 -20.00 -14.33 12.31
CA ALA A 341 -19.47 -14.84 13.58
C ALA A 341 -20.44 -15.82 14.26
N VAL A 342 -21.74 -15.47 14.32
CA VAL A 342 -22.79 -16.35 14.88
C VAL A 342 -22.97 -17.61 14.05
N ALA A 343 -23.01 -17.52 12.72
CA ALA A 343 -23.12 -18.69 11.85
C ALA A 343 -21.94 -19.66 12.05
N ASN A 344 -20.73 -19.12 12.17
CA ASN A 344 -19.53 -19.91 12.48
C ASN A 344 -19.63 -20.58 13.86
N CYS A 345 -20.10 -19.88 14.90
CA CYS A 345 -20.35 -20.45 16.22
C CYS A 345 -21.29 -21.66 16.16
N LEU A 346 -22.38 -21.53 15.40
CA LEU A 346 -23.41 -22.56 15.22
C LEU A 346 -23.01 -23.69 14.26
N GLY A 347 -21.82 -23.63 13.65
CA GLY A 347 -21.38 -24.61 12.64
C GLY A 347 -22.15 -24.52 11.31
N ILE A 348 -22.83 -23.41 11.05
CA ILE A 348 -23.59 -23.18 9.82
C ILE A 348 -22.63 -22.73 8.72
N LYS A 349 -22.59 -23.47 7.61
CA LYS A 349 -21.79 -23.06 6.43
C LYS A 349 -22.33 -21.77 5.82
N VAL A 350 -21.50 -20.75 5.76
CA VAL A 350 -21.80 -19.48 5.08
C VAL A 350 -21.70 -19.69 3.56
N SER A 351 -22.85 -19.67 2.88
CA SER A 351 -22.95 -19.86 1.42
C SER A 351 -22.93 -18.52 0.67
N GLY A 352 -22.56 -18.53 -0.63
CA GLY A 352 -22.41 -17.33 -1.46
C GLY A 352 -23.69 -16.52 -1.74
N LYS A 353 -24.86 -17.00 -1.30
CA LYS A 353 -26.02 -16.12 -1.08
C LYS A 353 -25.98 -15.74 0.39
N VAL A 354 -25.65 -14.50 0.72
CA VAL A 354 -25.67 -13.96 2.09
C VAL A 354 -27.12 -13.90 2.58
N LYS A 355 -27.65 -15.07 2.89
CA LYS A 355 -28.93 -15.32 3.51
C LYS A 355 -28.62 -16.18 4.71
N PHE A 356 -28.46 -15.53 5.85
CA PHE A 356 -28.37 -16.23 7.11
C PHE A 356 -29.75 -16.78 7.47
N ALA A 357 -29.78 -17.92 8.16
CA ALA A 357 -31.03 -18.45 8.68
C ALA A 357 -31.64 -17.47 9.69
N ASP A 358 -32.97 -17.39 9.79
CA ASP A 358 -33.66 -16.45 10.69
C ASP A 358 -33.16 -16.55 12.14
N ILE A 359 -32.79 -17.76 12.58
CA ILE A 359 -32.17 -18.01 13.89
C ILE A 359 -30.90 -17.20 14.13
N VAL A 360 -30.08 -16.96 13.10
CA VAL A 360 -28.85 -16.16 13.18
C VAL A 360 -29.20 -14.71 13.45
N TYR A 361 -30.19 -14.15 12.76
CA TYR A 361 -30.59 -12.75 12.94
C TYR A 361 -31.22 -12.49 14.31
N VAL A 362 -31.99 -13.43 14.84
CA VAL A 362 -32.54 -13.35 16.20
C VAL A 362 -31.41 -13.29 17.24
N ILE A 363 -30.37 -14.11 17.07
CA ILE A 363 -29.19 -14.10 17.95
C ILE A 363 -28.42 -12.79 17.82
N VAL A 364 -28.18 -12.32 16.59
CA VAL A 364 -27.53 -11.04 16.28
C VAL A 364 -28.27 -9.90 16.97
N GLU A 365 -29.60 -9.84 16.87
CA GLU A 365 -30.42 -8.82 17.52
C GLU A 365 -30.27 -8.84 19.05
N ASN A 366 -30.27 -10.03 19.66
CA ASN A 366 -30.08 -10.15 21.11
C ASN A 366 -28.68 -9.71 21.55
N ILE A 367 -27.62 -10.06 20.79
CA ILE A 367 -26.25 -9.61 21.07
C ILE A 367 -26.17 -8.09 20.96
N VAL A 368 -26.67 -7.48 19.87
CA VAL A 368 -26.64 -6.02 19.66
C VAL A 368 -27.34 -5.29 20.82
N LYS A 369 -28.53 -5.76 21.23
CA LYS A 369 -29.24 -5.19 22.39
C LYS A 369 -28.40 -5.26 23.67
N GLN A 370 -27.81 -6.41 23.96
CA GLN A 370 -26.99 -6.60 25.15
C GLN A 370 -25.72 -5.73 25.12
N VAL A 371 -25.10 -5.55 23.96
CA VAL A 371 -23.92 -4.70 23.81
C VAL A 371 -24.25 -3.22 24.02
N ILE A 372 -25.39 -2.75 23.53
CA ILE A 372 -25.81 -1.35 23.70
C ILE A 372 -26.10 -1.03 25.18
N ILE A 373 -26.67 -1.99 25.92
CA ILE A 373 -27.08 -1.81 27.31
C ILE A 373 -25.93 -2.09 28.29
N ASN A 374 -25.19 -3.18 28.07
CA ASN A 374 -24.24 -3.78 29.02
C ASN A 374 -22.82 -3.97 28.44
N GLY A 375 -22.48 -3.33 27.32
CA GLY A 375 -21.25 -3.60 26.55
C GLY A 375 -19.96 -3.63 27.37
N ASP A 376 -19.76 -2.66 28.27
CA ASP A 376 -18.56 -2.57 29.12
C ASP A 376 -18.52 -3.68 30.17
N GLN A 377 -19.67 -4.08 30.70
CA GLN A 377 -19.79 -5.19 31.64
C GLN A 377 -19.58 -6.54 30.95
N ILE A 378 -20.08 -6.71 29.72
CA ILE A 378 -19.90 -7.95 28.94
C ILE A 378 -18.41 -8.23 28.71
N LEU A 379 -17.62 -7.21 28.36
CA LEU A 379 -16.19 -7.38 28.05
C LEU A 379 -15.28 -7.34 29.29
N SER A 380 -15.84 -7.24 30.50
CA SER A 380 -15.04 -7.14 31.74
C SER A 380 -14.43 -8.47 32.19
N SER A 381 -14.95 -9.61 31.73
CA SER A 381 -14.39 -10.93 32.04
C SER A 381 -14.80 -11.99 31.03
N ALA A 382 -13.99 -13.05 30.92
CA ALA A 382 -14.28 -14.22 30.10
C ALA A 382 -15.60 -14.89 30.51
N THR A 383 -15.90 -14.93 31.81
CA THR A 383 -17.16 -15.47 32.35
C THR A 383 -18.37 -14.68 31.86
N ASN A 384 -18.29 -13.35 31.80
CA ASN A 384 -19.40 -12.51 31.32
C ASN A 384 -19.64 -12.69 29.81
N VAL A 385 -18.58 -12.85 29.03
CA VAL A 385 -18.68 -13.19 27.60
C VAL A 385 -19.33 -14.56 27.42
N LEU A 386 -18.87 -15.58 28.13
CA LEU A 386 -19.44 -16.93 28.03
C LEU A 386 -20.90 -16.95 28.48
N ALA A 387 -21.26 -16.21 29.53
CA ALA A 387 -22.64 -16.07 29.98
C ALA A 387 -23.53 -15.45 28.90
N LEU A 388 -23.06 -14.40 28.20
CA LEU A 388 -23.77 -13.86 27.04
C LEU A 388 -23.99 -14.94 25.99
N LEU A 389 -22.95 -15.69 25.63
CA LEU A 389 -22.99 -16.68 24.57
C LEU A 389 -23.90 -17.88 24.89
N THR A 390 -23.94 -18.30 26.15
CA THR A 390 -24.88 -19.32 26.62
C THR A 390 -26.31 -18.79 26.62
N ASN A 391 -26.53 -17.56 27.09
CA ASN A 391 -27.86 -16.94 27.13
C ASN A 391 -28.44 -16.67 25.74
N THR A 392 -27.58 -16.45 24.74
CA THR A 392 -27.99 -16.29 23.33
C THR A 392 -28.01 -17.60 22.55
N SER A 393 -27.81 -18.75 23.21
CA SER A 393 -27.78 -20.08 22.58
C SER A 393 -26.75 -20.20 21.44
N THR A 394 -25.67 -19.41 21.50
CA THR A 394 -24.55 -19.48 20.54
C THR A 394 -23.56 -20.59 20.88
N ILE A 395 -23.51 -21.02 22.14
CA ILE A 395 -22.72 -22.16 22.62
C ILE A 395 -23.61 -22.99 23.56
N ASN A 396 -23.64 -24.31 23.38
CA ASN A 396 -24.49 -25.23 24.16
C ASN A 396 -23.74 -26.09 25.20
N ASN A 397 -22.40 -26.01 25.24
CA ASN A 397 -21.58 -26.86 26.10
C ASN A 397 -20.98 -26.07 27.27
N SER A 398 -20.86 -26.72 28.44
CA SER A 398 -20.06 -26.21 29.56
C SER A 398 -18.63 -25.99 29.07
N THR A 399 -18.17 -24.74 29.17
CA THR A 399 -16.80 -24.35 28.80
C THR A 399 -15.87 -24.79 29.91
N ASP A 400 -14.76 -25.46 29.59
CA ASP A 400 -13.82 -25.92 30.60
C ASP A 400 -12.88 -24.79 31.05
N GLU A 401 -12.26 -24.98 32.22
CA GLU A 401 -11.46 -23.96 32.90
C GLU A 401 -10.32 -23.40 32.03
N SER A 402 -9.65 -24.27 31.26
CA SER A 402 -8.61 -23.84 30.30
C SER A 402 -9.12 -22.85 29.24
N THR A 403 -10.34 -23.02 28.74
CA THR A 403 -10.92 -22.09 27.76
C THR A 403 -11.24 -20.74 28.41
N VAL A 404 -11.60 -20.72 29.70
CA VAL A 404 -11.89 -19.49 30.44
C VAL A 404 -10.62 -18.68 30.63
N GLU A 405 -9.52 -19.33 31.00
CA GLU A 405 -8.20 -18.70 31.16
C GLU A 405 -7.69 -18.11 29.83
N GLU A 406 -7.68 -18.91 28.74
CA GLU A 406 -7.26 -18.43 27.43
C GLU A 406 -8.10 -17.24 26.93
N LEU A 407 -9.41 -17.25 27.22
CA LEU A 407 -10.31 -16.16 26.84
C LEU A 407 -10.09 -14.90 27.69
N GLN A 408 -9.71 -15.07 28.96
CA GLN A 408 -9.38 -13.96 29.85
C GLN A 408 -8.07 -13.30 29.40
N ASP A 409 -7.05 -14.08 29.07
CA ASP A 409 -5.79 -13.58 28.50
C ASP A 409 -6.05 -12.78 27.20
N LEU A 410 -6.98 -13.24 26.35
CA LEU A 410 -7.38 -12.51 25.15
C LEU A 410 -8.04 -11.16 25.49
N LEU A 411 -8.93 -11.11 26.48
CA LEU A 411 -9.57 -9.87 26.91
C LEU A 411 -8.54 -8.88 27.46
N ASP A 412 -7.63 -9.37 28.31
CA ASP A 412 -6.59 -8.60 28.99
C ASP A 412 -5.54 -8.07 28.01
N SER A 413 -5.21 -8.83 26.97
CA SER A 413 -4.29 -8.39 25.90
C SER A 413 -4.77 -7.14 25.16
N ASN A 414 -6.07 -6.88 25.21
CA ASN A 414 -6.78 -5.88 24.41
C ASN A 414 -6.47 -5.92 22.89
N SER A 415 -5.97 -7.05 22.39
CA SER A 415 -5.67 -7.24 20.97
C SER A 415 -6.95 -7.27 20.13
N THR A 416 -6.87 -6.70 18.95
CA THR A 416 -7.93 -6.72 17.91
C THR A 416 -7.44 -7.24 16.58
N CYS A 417 -6.11 -7.29 16.36
CA CYS A 417 -5.52 -7.69 15.10
C CYS A 417 -5.98 -9.08 14.62
N GLY A 418 -5.87 -10.11 15.48
CA GLY A 418 -6.22 -11.48 15.10
C GLY A 418 -7.65 -11.64 14.58
N TYR A 419 -8.60 -11.01 15.27
CA TYR A 419 -9.99 -10.97 14.85
C TYR A 419 -10.20 -10.16 13.56
N GLN A 420 -9.57 -8.99 13.42
CA GLN A 420 -9.70 -8.16 12.22
C GLN A 420 -9.21 -8.90 10.98
N LEU A 421 -8.09 -9.61 11.09
CA LEU A 421 -7.54 -10.41 10.00
C LEU A 421 -8.47 -11.57 9.64
N LYS A 422 -9.01 -12.29 10.62
CA LYS A 422 -10.02 -13.34 10.37
C LYS A 422 -11.25 -12.79 9.68
N ASN A 423 -11.82 -11.69 10.19
CA ASN A 423 -13.02 -11.09 9.62
C ASN A 423 -12.78 -10.65 8.16
N LEU A 424 -11.63 -10.04 7.90
CA LEU A 424 -11.21 -9.67 6.55
C LEU A 424 -11.10 -10.91 5.63
N THR A 425 -10.60 -12.04 6.13
CA THR A 425 -10.57 -13.30 5.37
C THR A 425 -11.98 -13.77 5.00
N ASP A 426 -12.94 -13.71 5.91
CA ASP A 426 -14.34 -14.05 5.64
C ASP A 426 -14.97 -13.13 4.58
N HIS A 427 -14.67 -11.83 4.65
CA HIS A 427 -15.10 -10.84 3.65
C HIS A 427 -14.52 -11.14 2.26
N VAL A 428 -13.23 -11.47 2.17
CA VAL A 428 -12.56 -11.85 0.91
C VAL A 428 -13.20 -13.10 0.31
N ILE A 429 -13.36 -14.14 1.12
CA ILE A 429 -14.00 -15.39 0.70
C ILE A 429 -15.42 -15.13 0.17
N THR A 430 -16.20 -14.34 0.89
CA THR A 430 -17.60 -14.07 0.53
C THR A 430 -17.69 -13.20 -0.71
N SER A 431 -16.89 -12.13 -0.80
CA SER A 431 -16.91 -11.19 -1.93
C SER A 431 -16.54 -11.86 -3.25
N VAL A 432 -15.52 -12.73 -3.26
CA VAL A 432 -15.15 -13.47 -4.48
C VAL A 432 -16.29 -14.43 -4.90
N ARG A 433 -16.93 -15.09 -3.93
CA ARG A 433 -18.09 -15.96 -4.22
C ARG A 433 -19.30 -15.19 -4.75
N GLU A 434 -19.56 -14.01 -4.21
CA GLU A 434 -20.65 -13.13 -4.70
C GLU A 434 -20.40 -12.66 -6.12
N ILE A 435 -19.16 -12.25 -6.43
CA ILE A 435 -18.77 -11.90 -7.80
C ILE A 435 -19.03 -13.08 -8.73
N ARG A 436 -18.54 -14.27 -8.39
CA ARG A 436 -18.76 -15.50 -9.19
C ARG A 436 -20.23 -15.82 -9.40
N TYR A 437 -21.04 -15.67 -8.36
CA TYR A 437 -22.47 -15.92 -8.44
C TYR A 437 -23.19 -14.90 -9.33
N ALA A 438 -22.80 -13.62 -9.24
CA ALA A 438 -23.36 -12.55 -10.05
C ALA A 438 -22.89 -12.60 -11.51
N THR A 439 -21.73 -13.22 -11.78
CA THR A 439 -21.16 -13.37 -13.12
C THR A 439 -20.74 -14.82 -13.39
N PRO A 440 -21.69 -15.75 -13.62
CA PRO A 440 -21.41 -17.19 -13.76
C PRO A 440 -20.47 -17.53 -14.92
N ASP A 441 -20.53 -16.74 -16.00
CA ASP A 441 -19.76 -16.95 -17.22
C ASP A 441 -18.43 -16.17 -17.24
N ALA A 442 -18.12 -15.41 -16.18
CA ALA A 442 -16.88 -14.65 -16.11
C ALA A 442 -15.67 -15.57 -15.97
N THR A 443 -14.61 -15.26 -16.72
CA THR A 443 -13.34 -15.97 -16.59
C THR A 443 -12.67 -15.65 -15.25
N ALA A 444 -11.70 -16.47 -14.82
CA ALA A 444 -10.88 -16.16 -13.65
C ALA A 444 -10.22 -14.78 -13.77
N ASN A 445 -9.78 -14.40 -14.98
CA ASN A 445 -9.13 -13.10 -15.22
C ASN A 445 -10.12 -11.94 -15.09
N ASP A 446 -11.38 -12.10 -15.53
CA ASP A 446 -12.42 -11.09 -15.33
C ASP A 446 -12.74 -10.87 -13.84
N ILE A 447 -12.80 -11.98 -13.09
CA ILE A 447 -12.98 -11.93 -11.64
C ILE A 447 -11.77 -11.26 -10.98
N ARG A 448 -10.54 -11.54 -11.42
CA ARG A 448 -9.29 -10.91 -10.94
C ARG A 448 -9.31 -9.39 -11.13
N VAL A 449 -9.70 -8.93 -12.32
CA VAL A 449 -9.84 -7.49 -12.61
C VAL A 449 -10.86 -6.88 -11.64
N LYS A 450 -12.06 -7.47 -11.56
CA LYS A 450 -13.16 -6.93 -10.75
C LYS A 450 -12.85 -6.89 -9.24
N ILE A 451 -12.23 -7.94 -8.69
CA ILE A 451 -11.86 -7.95 -7.26
C ILE A 451 -10.72 -6.95 -6.97
N SER A 452 -9.77 -6.78 -7.89
CA SER A 452 -8.65 -5.83 -7.72
C SER A 452 -9.10 -4.37 -7.63
N GLU A 453 -10.26 -4.04 -8.20
CA GLU A 453 -10.85 -2.70 -8.16
C GLU A 453 -11.81 -2.51 -6.97
N SER A 454 -12.07 -3.56 -6.19
CA SER A 454 -13.02 -3.51 -5.08
C SER A 454 -12.51 -2.69 -3.90
N PRO A 455 -13.41 -2.04 -3.12
CA PRO A 455 -13.03 -1.39 -1.86
C PRO A 455 -12.35 -2.34 -0.87
N LEU A 456 -12.71 -3.63 -0.92
CA LEU A 456 -12.09 -4.66 -0.09
C LEU A 456 -10.58 -4.72 -0.30
N VAL A 457 -10.13 -4.82 -1.56
CA VAL A 457 -8.70 -4.88 -1.90
C VAL A 457 -8.02 -3.52 -1.72
N LEU A 458 -8.68 -2.45 -2.17
CA LEU A 458 -8.07 -1.11 -2.22
C LEU A 458 -8.06 -0.37 -0.88
N LYS A 459 -8.94 -0.73 0.06
CA LYS A 459 -9.13 0.02 1.31
C LYS A 459 -9.18 -0.88 2.54
N ASP A 460 -9.98 -1.94 2.53
CA ASP A 460 -10.25 -2.70 3.75
C ASP A 460 -9.06 -3.58 4.15
N ILE A 461 -8.44 -4.27 3.18
CA ILE A 461 -7.20 -5.04 3.42
C ILE A 461 -6.11 -4.11 3.97
N PRO A 462 -5.72 -3.01 3.30
CA PRO A 462 -4.73 -2.08 3.85
C PRO A 462 -5.10 -1.52 5.23
N THR A 463 -6.38 -1.25 5.48
CA THR A 463 -6.85 -0.69 6.75
C THR A 463 -6.70 -1.69 7.89
N ALA A 464 -7.17 -2.93 7.72
CA ALA A 464 -7.07 -3.95 8.75
C ALA A 464 -5.61 -4.29 9.07
N THR A 465 -4.74 -4.42 8.05
CA THR A 465 -3.32 -4.70 8.31
C THR A 465 -2.59 -3.52 8.94
N ASN A 466 -2.99 -2.28 8.65
CA ASN A 466 -2.43 -1.11 9.33
C ASN A 466 -2.91 -0.98 10.78
N ASN A 467 -4.16 -1.34 11.07
CA ASN A 467 -4.67 -1.34 12.45
C ASN A 467 -3.87 -2.30 13.35
N CYS A 468 -3.40 -3.43 12.80
CA CYS A 468 -2.48 -4.34 13.48
C CYS A 468 -1.13 -3.70 13.85
N MET A 469 -0.68 -2.65 13.16
CA MET A 469 0.65 -2.08 13.35
C MET A 469 0.88 -1.51 14.75
N ARG A 470 -0.17 -1.02 15.43
CA ARG A 470 -0.04 -0.56 16.83
C ARG A 470 0.42 -1.68 17.76
N GLU A 471 -0.18 -2.85 17.63
CA GLU A 471 0.16 -4.03 18.43
C GLU A 471 1.53 -4.58 18.02
N LEU A 472 1.81 -4.63 16.71
CA LEU A 472 3.09 -5.11 16.20
C LEU A 472 4.25 -4.21 16.64
N LEU A 473 4.10 -2.89 16.58
CA LEU A 473 5.14 -1.94 17.02
C LEU A 473 5.30 -1.87 18.54
N GLY A 474 4.30 -2.29 19.31
CA GLY A 474 4.42 -2.43 20.76
C GLY A 474 5.29 -3.62 21.19
N ASN A 475 5.30 -4.69 20.37
CA ASN A 475 5.91 -5.98 20.73
C ASN A 475 7.09 -6.38 19.84
N LYS A 476 7.38 -5.65 18.76
CA LYS A 476 8.45 -5.93 17.78
C LYS A 476 9.26 -4.68 17.47
N THR A 477 10.45 -4.87 16.91
CA THR A 477 11.19 -3.77 16.27
C THR A 477 10.36 -3.20 15.11
N THR A 478 10.63 -1.94 14.74
CA THR A 478 9.94 -1.29 13.61
C THR A 478 10.04 -2.13 12.34
N GLU A 479 11.25 -2.57 12.00
CA GLU A 479 11.54 -3.43 10.87
C GLU A 479 10.66 -4.70 10.87
N ALA A 480 10.73 -5.50 11.93
CA ALA A 480 9.99 -6.75 12.04
C ALA A 480 8.45 -6.56 12.06
N ALA A 481 7.97 -5.43 12.58
CA ALA A 481 6.54 -5.10 12.55
C ALA A 481 6.04 -4.88 11.12
N PHE A 482 6.81 -4.15 10.31
CA PHE A 482 6.47 -3.86 8.92
C PHE A 482 6.65 -5.09 8.02
N GLU A 483 7.70 -5.88 8.22
CA GLU A 483 7.84 -7.20 7.56
C GLU A 483 6.63 -8.09 7.85
N THR A 484 6.18 -8.14 9.12
CA THR A 484 5.00 -8.90 9.51
C THR A 484 3.75 -8.40 8.77
N ARG A 485 3.56 -7.08 8.66
CA ARG A 485 2.42 -6.49 7.92
C ARG A 485 2.46 -6.80 6.43
N ASP A 486 3.64 -6.73 5.82
CA ASP A 486 3.79 -6.96 4.38
C ASP A 486 3.57 -8.45 4.06
N LEU A 487 4.05 -9.34 4.92
CA LEU A 487 3.70 -10.76 4.87
C LEU A 487 2.18 -10.97 4.99
N ILE A 488 1.52 -10.29 5.93
CA ILE A 488 0.06 -10.38 6.10
C ILE A 488 -0.66 -9.99 4.79
N ARG A 489 -0.24 -8.88 4.15
CA ARG A 489 -0.82 -8.44 2.87
C ARG A 489 -0.57 -9.43 1.73
N LYS A 490 0.64 -9.98 1.65
CA LYS A 490 1.00 -11.03 0.69
C LYS A 490 0.11 -12.26 0.86
N THR A 491 -0.15 -12.68 2.10
CA THR A 491 -1.08 -13.77 2.40
C THR A 491 -2.49 -13.47 1.88
N PHE A 492 -3.02 -12.27 2.09
CA PHE A 492 -4.32 -11.90 1.51
C PHE A 492 -4.31 -11.92 -0.02
N GLY A 493 -3.21 -11.51 -0.66
CA GLY A 493 -3.02 -11.64 -2.11
C GLY A 493 -3.15 -13.10 -2.57
N VAL A 494 -2.46 -14.03 -1.90
CA VAL A 494 -2.55 -15.48 -2.19
C VAL A 494 -3.97 -16.02 -1.97
N ILE A 495 -4.65 -15.62 -0.89
CA ILE A 495 -6.04 -16.03 -0.62
C ILE A 495 -6.96 -15.57 -1.76
N VAL A 496 -6.84 -14.31 -2.17
CA VAL A 496 -7.61 -13.75 -3.30
C VAL A 496 -7.33 -14.54 -4.58
N ASP A 497 -6.06 -14.75 -4.92
CA ASP A 497 -5.66 -15.47 -6.14
C ASP A 497 -6.20 -16.91 -6.16
N GLN A 498 -6.05 -17.66 -5.07
CA GLN A 498 -6.58 -19.02 -4.96
C GLN A 498 -8.10 -19.07 -5.13
N LEU A 499 -8.83 -18.12 -4.52
CA LEU A 499 -10.30 -18.04 -4.66
C LEU A 499 -10.71 -17.64 -6.08
N VAL A 500 -9.95 -16.76 -6.74
CA VAL A 500 -10.14 -16.35 -8.14
C VAL A 500 -9.86 -17.48 -9.12
N GLU A 501 -8.94 -18.39 -8.80
CA GLU A 501 -8.61 -19.52 -9.67
C GLU A 501 -9.49 -20.74 -9.43
N THR A 502 -9.59 -21.15 -8.17
CA THR A 502 -10.16 -22.47 -7.79
C THR A 502 -11.43 -22.39 -6.97
N ASN A 503 -11.87 -21.18 -6.58
CA ASN A 503 -12.97 -20.94 -5.64
C ASN A 503 -12.76 -21.60 -4.26
N LYS A 504 -11.50 -21.96 -3.96
CA LYS A 504 -11.04 -22.53 -2.68
C LYS A 504 -9.78 -21.80 -2.26
N THR A 505 -9.43 -21.89 -0.99
CA THR A 505 -8.20 -21.35 -0.43
C THR A 505 -7.71 -22.24 0.69
N ASP A 506 -6.40 -22.31 0.86
CA ASP A 506 -5.72 -22.95 1.99
C ASP A 506 -5.47 -21.99 3.16
N LEU A 507 -6.01 -20.77 3.08
CA LEU A 507 -5.82 -19.68 4.05
C LEU A 507 -4.37 -19.20 4.17
N GLY A 508 -3.61 -19.30 3.08
CA GLY A 508 -2.23 -18.82 2.99
C GLY A 508 -1.18 -19.85 3.37
N GLN A 509 -1.51 -21.14 3.38
CA GLN A 509 -0.54 -22.21 3.65
C GLN A 509 0.57 -22.24 2.59
N SER A 510 0.23 -22.08 1.30
CA SER A 510 1.20 -21.99 0.21
C SER A 510 1.97 -20.67 0.12
N VAL A 511 1.76 -19.69 1.01
CA VAL A 511 2.60 -18.48 1.05
C VAL A 511 4.06 -18.85 1.33
N ALA A 512 4.29 -19.89 2.13
CA ALA A 512 5.63 -20.42 2.41
C ALA A 512 6.27 -21.13 1.21
N GLU A 513 5.48 -21.65 0.26
CA GLU A 513 5.98 -22.34 -0.94
C GLU A 513 6.33 -21.37 -2.07
N LEU A 514 5.62 -20.23 -2.17
CA LEU A 514 5.86 -19.19 -3.18
C LEU A 514 7.05 -18.27 -2.84
N GLU A 515 7.62 -18.38 -1.65
CA GLU A 515 8.90 -17.75 -1.29
C GLU A 515 10.12 -18.53 -1.79
N TYR A 516 9.92 -19.79 -2.21
CA TYR A 516 11.00 -20.62 -2.77
C TYR A 516 11.19 -20.45 -4.28
N THR A 517 10.29 -19.75 -4.97
CA THR A 517 10.20 -19.76 -6.44
C THR A 517 10.27 -18.37 -7.12
N LEU A 518 10.55 -17.31 -6.35
CA LEU A 518 10.82 -15.97 -6.90
C LEU A 518 12.22 -15.50 -6.54
#